data_AF-A0A9P5XUU4-F1
#
_entry.id   AF-A0A9P5XUU4-F1
#
_cell.length_a   1.000
_cell.length_b   1.000
_cell.length_c   1.000
_cell.angle_alpha   90.00
_cell.angle_beta   90.00
_cell.angle_gamma   90.00
#
_symmetry.space_group_name_H-M   'P 1'
#
loop_
_entity.id
_entity.type
_entity.pdbx_description
1 polymer ?
#
loop_
_entity_poly.entity_id
_entity_poly.type
_entity_poly.pdbx_seq_one_letter_code
_entity_poly.pdbx_strand_id
1 'polypeptide(L)'
;MVKFTILAGGFSTFIASYLFDSDASTLTLVKQSQTGENPSWIASHPQNRSILYAVNEISPVGNLQSFIVALDGSLTLVDTVSSGGNGPTFSNPLSTGEVSAMNYGSPNCSLVATVPGDPLHFQKDSPVVEFPVGDGPSHPHMSLEYNGEVFVADLGADKIWRLANDGAPGKFKVQGQINVEVGTGPRHLAIHDDVLFTVNELSSTLTAQQIPAAPNNTALPLLANVSVVPETTLNSSFAAAELLISTPSQKFPSPLIYISNRNLGPEFDERGDTIAIFEFKRGATAPECTTSRSEKRMMRRKHKRQSVGAEGNGSLTLVTQVYTGLKQIRSMSLGPVEGGGDEFLVAGANMDGGVVIFQRIDGGRNLKEVARNVEIQNRTSFVFI
;
A
#
# COMPACT_ATOMS: atom_id res chain seq x y z
N MET A 1 -17.44 21.34 -5.36
CA MET A 1 -17.78 21.11 -6.77
C MET A 1 -16.49 20.79 -7.48
N VAL A 2 -16.31 19.51 -7.81
CA VAL A 2 -15.05 18.97 -8.32
C VAL A 2 -15.34 17.93 -9.39
N LYS A 3 -14.52 17.94 -10.44
CA LYS A 3 -14.50 16.88 -11.44
C LYS A 3 -13.10 16.30 -11.45
N PHE A 4 -13.01 14.98 -11.33
CA PHE A 4 -11.73 14.28 -11.35
C PHE A 4 -11.74 13.24 -12.45
N THR A 5 -10.65 13.21 -13.21
CA THR A 5 -10.37 12.02 -14.02
C THR A 5 -9.62 11.04 -13.13
N ILE A 6 -10.05 9.78 -13.16
CA ILE A 6 -9.48 8.71 -12.35
C ILE A 6 -9.03 7.60 -13.30
N LEU A 7 -7.74 7.33 -13.30
CA LEU A 7 -7.15 6.20 -14.02
C LEU A 7 -7.26 4.95 -13.16
N ALA A 8 -7.56 3.80 -13.78
CA ALA A 8 -7.73 2.53 -13.09
C ALA A 8 -7.04 1.37 -13.82
N GLY A 9 -5.99 0.85 -13.17
CA GLY A 9 -5.32 -0.40 -13.55
C GLY A 9 -6.14 -1.63 -13.16
N GLY A 10 -5.73 -2.81 -13.62
CA GLY A 10 -6.48 -4.05 -13.42
C GLY A 10 -6.00 -5.24 -14.22
N PHE A 11 -6.58 -6.41 -13.95
CA PHE A 11 -6.34 -7.64 -14.74
C PHE A 11 -7.14 -7.58 -16.05
N SER A 12 -6.52 -7.00 -17.09
CA SER A 12 -7.07 -6.76 -18.43
C SER A 12 -5.95 -6.38 -19.41
N THR A 13 -6.27 -5.89 -20.61
CA THR A 13 -5.28 -5.38 -21.58
C THR A 13 -5.33 -3.86 -21.74
N PHE A 14 -5.93 -3.14 -20.78
CA PHE A 14 -6.08 -1.69 -20.84
C PHE A 14 -6.09 -1.04 -19.45
N ILE A 15 -5.74 0.24 -19.41
CA ILE A 15 -6.02 1.12 -18.28
C ILE A 15 -7.30 1.91 -18.60
N ALA A 16 -8.25 1.89 -17.68
CA ALA A 16 -9.51 2.61 -17.82
C ALA A 16 -9.38 4.03 -17.30
N SER A 17 -10.10 4.97 -17.93
CA SER A 17 -10.21 6.34 -17.44
C SER A 17 -11.66 6.63 -17.14
N TYR A 18 -11.94 7.04 -15.91
CA TYR A 18 -13.27 7.44 -15.45
C TYR A 18 -13.33 8.94 -15.21
N LEU A 19 -14.46 9.54 -15.48
CA LEU A 19 -14.79 10.90 -15.06
C LEU A 19 -15.75 10.83 -13.87
N PHE A 20 -15.30 11.31 -12.71
CA PHE A 20 -16.15 11.53 -11.55
C PHE A 20 -16.63 12.99 -11.53
N ASP A 21 -17.94 13.19 -11.44
CA ASP A 21 -18.58 14.48 -11.27
C ASP A 21 -19.31 14.52 -9.92
N SER A 22 -18.80 15.33 -8.99
CA SER A 22 -19.33 15.39 -7.62
C SER A 22 -20.75 15.96 -7.54
N ASP A 23 -21.13 16.81 -8.49
CA ASP A 23 -22.44 17.47 -8.46
C ASP A 23 -23.52 16.55 -9.01
N ALA A 24 -23.20 15.88 -10.11
CA ALA A 24 -24.09 14.90 -10.72
C ALA A 24 -24.11 13.57 -9.94
N SER A 25 -23.14 13.34 -9.05
CA SER A 25 -22.94 12.06 -8.35
C SER A 25 -22.79 10.90 -9.36
N THR A 26 -21.99 11.13 -10.41
CA THR A 26 -21.78 10.18 -11.51
C THR A 26 -20.33 9.78 -11.65
N LEU A 27 -20.09 8.50 -11.94
CA LEU A 27 -18.80 7.95 -12.35
C LEU A 27 -18.98 7.32 -13.73
N THR A 28 -18.39 7.93 -14.75
CA THR A 28 -18.57 7.50 -16.14
C THR A 28 -17.26 6.99 -16.70
N LEU A 29 -17.27 5.80 -17.30
CA LEU A 29 -16.15 5.33 -18.10
C LEU A 29 -16.04 6.20 -19.36
N VAL A 30 -14.91 6.88 -19.54
CA VAL A 30 -14.70 7.79 -20.69
C VAL A 30 -13.71 7.26 -21.70
N LYS A 31 -12.72 6.46 -21.28
CA LYS A 31 -11.69 5.90 -22.16
C LYS A 31 -11.21 4.52 -21.68
N GLN A 32 -10.66 3.76 -22.62
CA GLN A 32 -9.84 2.59 -22.36
C GLN A 32 -8.58 2.71 -23.22
N SER A 33 -7.43 2.85 -22.57
CA SER A 33 -6.14 2.98 -23.28
C SER A 33 -5.45 1.61 -23.28
N GLN A 34 -5.25 1.04 -24.46
CA GLN A 34 -4.63 -0.29 -24.60
C GLN A 34 -3.18 -0.28 -24.10
N THR A 35 -2.77 -1.40 -23.53
CA THR A 35 -1.45 -1.58 -22.93
C THR A 35 -1.01 -3.06 -23.01
N GLY A 36 0.04 -3.45 -22.28
CA GLY A 36 0.35 -4.85 -22.04
C GLY A 36 -0.74 -5.56 -21.21
N GLU A 37 -0.63 -6.88 -21.10
CA GLU A 37 -1.52 -7.67 -20.25
C GLU A 37 -1.33 -7.34 -18.77
N ASN A 38 -2.43 -7.38 -18.02
CA ASN A 38 -2.51 -7.20 -16.57
C ASN A 38 -1.76 -5.96 -16.04
N PRO A 39 -2.13 -4.72 -16.44
CA PRO A 39 -1.64 -3.49 -15.80
C PRO A 39 -2.19 -3.35 -14.37
N SER A 40 -1.88 -4.29 -13.47
CA SER A 40 -2.57 -4.47 -12.18
C SER A 40 -2.28 -3.34 -11.19
N TRP A 41 -1.11 -2.72 -11.29
CA TRP A 41 -0.71 -1.56 -10.50
C TRP A 41 -0.24 -0.40 -11.38
N ILE A 42 -0.71 0.80 -11.07
CA ILE A 42 -0.33 2.05 -11.72
C ILE A 42 0.11 3.10 -10.68
N ALA A 43 1.06 3.96 -11.05
CA ALA A 43 1.56 5.03 -10.19
C ALA A 43 1.87 6.30 -10.99
N SER A 44 1.48 7.46 -10.46
CA SER A 44 1.82 8.76 -11.06
C SER A 44 3.24 9.20 -10.72
N HIS A 45 3.93 9.86 -11.64
CA HIS A 45 5.19 10.53 -11.32
C HIS A 45 4.97 11.66 -10.28
N PRO A 46 5.80 11.76 -9.24
CA PRO A 46 5.49 12.56 -8.05
C PRO A 46 5.45 14.07 -8.31
N GLN A 47 6.17 14.57 -9.32
CA GLN A 47 6.17 16.00 -9.70
C GLN A 47 5.58 16.28 -11.09
N ASN A 48 5.15 15.25 -11.84
CA ASN A 48 4.67 15.43 -13.21
C ASN A 48 3.49 14.50 -13.48
N ARG A 49 2.27 15.00 -13.25
CA ARG A 49 1.03 14.22 -13.41
C ARG A 49 0.75 13.81 -14.86
N SER A 50 1.49 14.34 -15.84
CA SER A 50 1.43 13.87 -17.23
C SER A 50 2.20 12.58 -17.48
N ILE A 51 2.82 11.99 -16.45
CA ILE A 51 3.56 10.72 -16.53
C ILE A 51 2.94 9.69 -15.59
N LEU A 52 2.68 8.51 -16.13
CA LEU A 52 2.18 7.35 -15.41
C LEU A 52 3.13 6.16 -15.64
N TYR A 53 3.32 5.35 -14.61
CA TYR A 53 3.98 4.06 -14.69
C TYR A 53 2.97 2.94 -14.42
N ALA A 54 3.17 1.79 -15.07
CA ALA A 54 2.37 0.59 -14.82
C ALA A 54 3.24 -0.66 -14.85
N VAL A 55 2.96 -1.63 -13.99
CA VAL A 55 3.52 -2.98 -14.11
C VAL A 55 2.56 -3.89 -14.86
N ASN A 56 3.10 -4.79 -15.68
CA ASN A 56 2.35 -5.90 -16.24
C ASN A 56 2.59 -7.14 -15.39
N GLU A 57 1.58 -7.54 -14.62
CA GLU A 57 1.63 -8.70 -13.72
C GLU A 57 1.42 -9.99 -14.52
N ILE A 58 2.50 -10.42 -15.17
CA ILE A 58 2.54 -11.60 -16.04
C ILE A 58 3.72 -12.51 -15.71
N SER A 59 3.65 -13.73 -16.22
CA SER A 59 4.61 -14.83 -15.98
C SER A 59 5.19 -15.33 -17.30
N PRO A 60 6.44 -15.85 -17.35
CA PRO A 60 7.40 -16.01 -16.25
C PRO A 60 8.14 -14.72 -15.88
N VAL A 61 8.08 -13.69 -16.72
CA VAL A 61 8.74 -12.40 -16.51
C VAL A 61 7.77 -11.29 -16.86
N GLY A 62 7.58 -10.34 -15.93
CA GLY A 62 6.73 -9.18 -16.14
C GLY A 62 7.45 -7.98 -16.75
N ASN A 63 6.71 -6.87 -16.85
CA ASN A 63 7.21 -5.62 -17.40
C ASN A 63 6.89 -4.44 -16.50
N LEU A 64 7.64 -3.36 -16.70
CA LEU A 64 7.36 -2.01 -16.27
C LEU A 64 7.21 -1.13 -17.50
N GLN A 65 6.18 -0.29 -17.52
CA GLN A 65 5.79 0.55 -18.65
C GLN A 65 5.64 2.00 -18.21
N SER A 66 5.90 2.93 -19.12
CA SER A 66 5.69 4.37 -18.93
C SER A 66 4.67 4.90 -19.94
N PHE A 67 3.90 5.91 -19.54
CA PHE A 67 2.86 6.51 -20.36
C PHE A 67 2.87 8.03 -20.23
N ILE A 68 2.52 8.71 -21.33
CA ILE A 68 2.04 10.09 -21.29
C ILE A 68 0.55 10.07 -20.99
N VAL A 69 0.13 10.89 -20.02
CA VAL A 69 -1.26 11.14 -19.66
C VAL A 69 -1.72 12.45 -20.33
N ALA A 70 -2.70 12.35 -21.23
CA ALA A 70 -3.33 13.51 -21.85
C ALA A 70 -4.40 14.13 -20.92
N LEU A 71 -4.74 15.40 -21.17
CA LEU A 71 -5.77 16.12 -20.40
C LEU A 71 -7.16 15.47 -20.45
N ASP A 72 -7.47 14.72 -21.52
CA ASP A 72 -8.73 13.98 -21.65
C ASP A 72 -8.71 12.60 -20.98
N GLY A 73 -7.63 12.27 -20.27
CA GLY A 73 -7.43 10.99 -19.60
C GLY A 73 -6.97 9.85 -20.52
N SER A 74 -6.71 10.10 -21.81
CA SER A 74 -6.11 9.09 -22.68
C SER A 74 -4.63 8.89 -22.34
N LEU A 75 -4.15 7.65 -22.50
CA LEU A 75 -2.76 7.27 -22.25
C LEU A 75 -2.06 6.87 -23.55
N THR A 76 -0.82 7.31 -23.70
CA THR A 76 0.08 6.88 -24.78
C THR A 76 1.25 6.15 -24.16
N LEU A 77 1.41 4.85 -24.46
CA LEU A 77 2.57 4.06 -24.07
C LEU A 77 3.84 4.67 -24.71
N VAL A 78 4.88 4.88 -23.90
CA VAL A 78 6.16 5.45 -24.37
C VAL A 78 7.27 4.41 -24.36
N ASP A 79 7.52 3.77 -23.22
CA ASP A 79 8.58 2.77 -23.10
C ASP A 79 8.10 1.54 -22.31
N THR A 80 8.81 0.43 -22.50
CA THR A 80 8.60 -0.83 -21.79
C THR A 80 9.95 -1.48 -21.53
N VAL A 81 10.15 -1.88 -20.27
CA VAL A 81 11.33 -2.61 -19.80
C VAL A 81 10.89 -3.83 -19.02
N SER A 82 11.70 -4.89 -19.04
CA SER A 82 11.43 -6.07 -18.22
C SER A 82 11.54 -5.72 -16.73
N SER A 83 10.67 -6.29 -15.90
CA SER A 83 10.81 -6.21 -14.44
C SER A 83 11.89 -7.16 -13.90
N GLY A 84 12.45 -8.03 -14.76
CA GLY A 84 13.49 -9.01 -14.40
C GLY A 84 13.01 -10.18 -13.55
N GLY A 85 11.72 -10.28 -13.23
CA GLY A 85 11.16 -11.34 -12.41
C GLY A 85 9.68 -11.59 -12.68
N ASN A 86 9.12 -12.57 -11.98
CA ASN A 86 7.80 -13.12 -12.24
C ASN A 86 6.71 -12.29 -11.54
N GLY A 87 5.67 -11.89 -12.26
CA GLY A 87 4.47 -11.27 -11.70
C GLY A 87 4.72 -10.01 -10.86
N PRO A 88 5.20 -8.90 -11.44
CA PRO A 88 5.34 -7.65 -10.72
C PRO A 88 3.97 -7.11 -10.29
N THR A 89 3.71 -7.03 -8.98
CA THR A 89 2.40 -6.67 -8.40
C THR A 89 2.30 -5.20 -7.98
N PHE A 90 3.42 -4.49 -7.93
CA PHE A 90 3.48 -3.12 -7.43
C PHE A 90 4.58 -2.32 -8.11
N SER A 91 4.32 -1.02 -8.28
CA SER A 91 5.29 -0.04 -8.77
C SER A 91 5.11 1.29 -8.07
N ASN A 92 6.24 1.95 -7.79
CA ASN A 92 6.25 3.32 -7.31
C ASN A 92 7.51 4.05 -7.82
N PRO A 93 7.38 5.28 -8.36
CA PRO A 93 8.53 6.14 -8.61
C PRO A 93 9.18 6.58 -7.29
N LEU A 94 10.50 6.61 -7.26
CA LEU A 94 11.32 7.05 -6.13
C LEU A 94 11.82 8.48 -6.33
N SER A 95 12.15 9.17 -5.25
CA SER A 95 12.72 10.52 -5.30
C SER A 95 14.04 10.61 -6.07
N THR A 96 14.75 9.49 -6.20
CA THR A 96 16.03 9.35 -6.90
C THR A 96 15.91 9.16 -8.41
N GLY A 97 14.69 8.99 -8.94
CA GLY A 97 14.42 8.86 -10.38
C GLY A 97 14.31 7.42 -10.89
N GLU A 98 14.49 6.42 -10.02
CA GLU A 98 14.12 5.04 -10.28
C GLU A 98 12.62 4.80 -10.14
N VAL A 99 12.14 3.76 -10.82
CA VAL A 99 10.78 3.25 -10.68
C VAL A 99 10.85 1.79 -10.27
N SER A 100 10.18 1.46 -9.17
CA SER A 100 10.21 0.11 -8.62
C SER A 100 9.29 -0.86 -9.36
N ALA A 101 9.62 -2.15 -9.32
CA ALA A 101 8.75 -3.25 -9.71
C ALA A 101 8.95 -4.44 -8.74
N MET A 102 7.90 -4.82 -8.02
CA MET A 102 7.95 -5.88 -7.00
C MET A 102 7.51 -7.22 -7.56
N ASN A 103 8.45 -8.12 -7.88
CA ASN A 103 8.17 -9.37 -8.58
C ASN A 103 7.65 -10.45 -7.62
N TYR A 104 6.34 -10.47 -7.37
CA TYR A 104 5.70 -11.35 -6.38
C TYR A 104 6.00 -12.85 -6.60
N GLY A 105 6.14 -13.29 -7.84
CA GLY A 105 6.38 -14.69 -8.20
C GLY A 105 7.84 -15.14 -8.16
N SER A 106 8.77 -14.30 -7.70
CA SER A 106 10.22 -14.60 -7.64
C SER A 106 10.91 -13.88 -6.47
N PRO A 107 12.05 -14.38 -5.95
CA PRO A 107 12.71 -13.81 -4.78
C PRO A 107 13.53 -12.54 -5.09
N ASN A 108 12.99 -11.62 -5.89
CA ASN A 108 13.69 -10.40 -6.29
C ASN A 108 12.75 -9.22 -6.55
N CYS A 109 13.33 -8.04 -6.72
CA CYS A 109 12.63 -6.86 -7.23
C CYS A 109 13.54 -6.08 -8.18
N SER A 110 12.99 -5.07 -8.87
CA SER A 110 13.76 -4.14 -9.69
C SER A 110 13.53 -2.70 -9.25
N LEU A 111 14.58 -1.89 -9.35
CA LEU A 111 14.54 -0.43 -9.19
C LEU A 111 15.12 0.14 -10.47
N VAL A 112 14.27 0.36 -11.48
CA VAL A 112 14.73 0.69 -12.82
C VAL A 112 14.96 2.20 -12.93
N ALA A 113 16.19 2.62 -13.17
CA ALA A 113 16.50 4.03 -13.39
C ALA A 113 15.83 4.54 -14.66
N THR A 114 15.38 5.80 -14.62
CA THR A 114 14.97 6.52 -15.83
C THR A 114 16.15 7.26 -16.46
N VAL A 115 16.01 7.66 -17.71
CA VAL A 115 17.00 8.49 -18.40
C VAL A 115 17.04 9.88 -17.72
N PRO A 116 18.21 10.43 -17.38
CA PRO A 116 18.29 11.74 -16.72
C PRO A 116 17.63 12.83 -17.55
N GLY A 117 16.66 13.53 -16.96
CA GLY A 117 15.86 14.56 -17.64
C GLY A 117 14.74 14.02 -18.55
N ASP A 118 14.61 12.71 -18.68
CA ASP A 118 13.57 12.03 -19.46
C ASP A 118 12.99 10.84 -18.67
N PRO A 119 12.12 11.12 -17.69
CA PRO A 119 11.49 10.10 -16.84
C PRO A 119 10.55 9.14 -17.58
N LEU A 120 10.29 9.36 -18.88
CA LEU A 120 9.47 8.45 -19.69
C LEU A 120 10.27 7.29 -20.27
N HIS A 121 11.60 7.36 -20.32
CA HIS A 121 12.45 6.31 -20.87
C HIS A 121 13.29 5.64 -19.78
N PHE A 122 13.40 4.31 -19.85
CA PHE A 122 14.12 3.52 -18.85
C PHE A 122 15.58 3.25 -19.26
N GLN A 123 16.47 3.21 -18.28
CA GLN A 123 17.81 2.64 -18.42
C GLN A 123 17.70 1.11 -18.37
N LYS A 124 18.11 0.43 -19.43
CA LYS A 124 17.86 -1.01 -19.64
C LYS A 124 18.83 -1.94 -18.92
N ASP A 125 19.82 -1.38 -18.23
CA ASP A 125 20.91 -2.07 -17.53
C ASP A 125 20.78 -2.05 -16.00
N SER A 126 19.62 -1.63 -15.47
CA SER A 126 19.32 -1.73 -14.04
C SER A 126 19.21 -3.21 -13.63
N PRO A 127 20.07 -3.71 -12.72
CA PRO A 127 20.00 -5.09 -12.27
C PRO A 127 18.82 -5.33 -11.32
N VAL A 128 18.35 -6.57 -11.25
CA VAL A 128 17.45 -7.01 -10.17
C VAL A 128 18.19 -7.00 -8.83
N VAL A 129 17.44 -6.81 -7.75
CA VAL A 129 17.89 -7.01 -6.38
C VAL A 129 17.36 -8.35 -5.88
N GLU A 130 18.26 -9.30 -5.67
CA GLU A 130 17.94 -10.62 -5.12
C GLU A 130 17.79 -10.55 -3.59
N PHE A 131 16.72 -11.14 -3.06
CA PHE A 131 16.50 -11.25 -1.62
C PHE A 131 17.19 -12.49 -1.04
N PRO A 132 17.86 -12.38 0.12
CA PRO A 132 18.68 -13.47 0.68
C PRO A 132 17.82 -14.52 1.41
N VAL A 133 16.87 -15.15 0.71
CA VAL A 133 15.94 -16.16 1.26
C VAL A 133 16.42 -17.60 1.08
N GLY A 134 17.45 -17.84 0.26
CA GLY A 134 17.89 -19.19 -0.10
C GLY A 134 16.77 -19.96 -0.80
N ASP A 135 16.47 -21.17 -0.32
CA ASP A 135 15.34 -21.98 -0.81
C ASP A 135 14.00 -21.66 -0.12
N GLY A 136 13.96 -20.63 0.73
CA GLY A 136 12.75 -20.19 1.43
C GLY A 136 11.77 -19.42 0.52
N PRO A 137 10.49 -19.30 0.93
CA PRO A 137 9.51 -18.53 0.19
C PRO A 137 9.85 -17.03 0.17
N SER A 138 9.54 -16.37 -0.93
CA SER A 138 9.62 -14.91 -1.08
C SER A 138 8.55 -14.46 -2.07
N HIS A 139 7.80 -13.45 -1.66
CA HIS A 139 6.72 -12.82 -2.39
C HIS A 139 6.74 -11.31 -2.10
N PRO A 140 7.72 -10.57 -2.65
CA PRO A 140 7.80 -9.11 -2.50
C PRO A 140 6.55 -8.47 -3.10
N HIS A 141 5.85 -7.66 -2.32
CA HIS A 141 4.53 -7.16 -2.69
C HIS A 141 4.47 -5.63 -2.80
N MET A 142 5.26 -4.87 -2.04
CA MET A 142 5.18 -3.40 -2.06
C MET A 142 6.52 -2.78 -1.69
N SER A 143 6.83 -1.62 -2.28
CA SER A 143 7.99 -0.80 -1.93
C SER A 143 7.60 0.58 -1.40
N LEU A 144 8.27 1.04 -0.34
CA LEU A 144 8.08 2.35 0.27
C LEU A 144 9.43 3.05 0.50
N GLU A 145 9.63 4.22 -0.10
CA GLU A 145 10.81 5.06 0.16
C GLU A 145 10.71 5.74 1.53
N TYR A 146 11.78 5.70 2.32
CA TYR A 146 11.85 6.37 3.60
C TYR A 146 13.29 6.65 4.01
N ASN A 147 13.62 7.92 4.30
CA ASN A 147 14.93 8.36 4.80
C ASN A 147 16.14 7.83 3.98
N GLY A 148 16.03 7.81 2.66
CA GLY A 148 17.09 7.35 1.75
C GLY A 148 17.20 5.83 1.62
N GLU A 149 16.28 5.07 2.22
CA GLU A 149 16.12 3.64 2.06
C GLU A 149 14.85 3.32 1.28
N VAL A 150 14.76 2.10 0.74
CA VAL A 150 13.51 1.55 0.22
C VAL A 150 13.14 0.32 1.04
N PHE A 151 11.99 0.38 1.70
CA PHE A 151 11.42 -0.76 2.43
C PHE A 151 10.61 -1.62 1.47
N VAL A 152 10.81 -2.93 1.50
CA VAL A 152 10.06 -3.89 0.68
C VAL A 152 9.35 -4.88 1.57
N ALA A 153 8.02 -4.84 1.58
CA ALA A 153 7.20 -5.85 2.24
C ALA A 153 7.26 -7.15 1.44
N ASP A 154 7.76 -8.22 2.06
CA ASP A 154 7.85 -9.55 1.48
C ASP A 154 6.93 -10.50 2.24
N LEU A 155 5.78 -10.78 1.61
CA LEU A 155 4.73 -11.63 2.15
C LEU A 155 5.25 -13.04 2.42
N GLY A 156 6.03 -13.60 1.50
CA GLY A 156 6.53 -14.97 1.59
C GLY A 156 7.60 -15.13 2.66
N ALA A 157 8.49 -14.15 2.79
CA ALA A 157 9.62 -14.22 3.72
C ALA A 157 9.30 -13.76 5.15
N ASP A 158 8.09 -13.24 5.41
CA ASP A 158 7.70 -12.58 6.67
C ASP A 158 8.74 -11.51 7.09
N LYS A 159 9.11 -10.63 6.15
CA LYS A 159 10.11 -9.58 6.33
C LYS A 159 9.69 -8.30 5.65
N ILE A 160 10.24 -7.20 6.16
CA ILE A 160 10.33 -5.95 5.42
C ILE A 160 11.82 -5.73 5.12
N TRP A 161 12.24 -6.00 3.89
CA TRP A 161 13.62 -5.79 3.47
C TRP A 161 13.95 -4.31 3.42
N ARG A 162 15.20 -3.95 3.72
CA ARG A 162 15.72 -2.59 3.60
C ARG A 162 16.72 -2.55 2.49
N LEU A 163 16.44 -1.79 1.44
CA LEU A 163 17.33 -1.58 0.32
C LEU A 163 18.02 -0.22 0.46
N ALA A 164 19.29 -0.18 0.06
CA ALA A 164 20.04 1.05 -0.13
C ALA A 164 20.58 1.13 -1.55
N ASN A 165 20.69 2.36 -2.05
CA ASN A 165 21.38 2.64 -3.31
C ASN A 165 22.87 2.24 -3.19
N ASP A 166 23.39 1.57 -4.20
CA ASP A 166 24.77 1.06 -4.27
C ASP A 166 25.65 1.87 -5.25
N GLY A 167 25.32 3.15 -5.41
CA GLY A 167 26.14 4.17 -6.06
C GLY A 167 25.70 4.53 -7.47
N ALA A 168 25.48 3.55 -8.35
CA ALA A 168 25.04 3.80 -9.72
C ALA A 168 23.50 3.82 -9.84
N PRO A 169 22.91 4.59 -10.77
CA PRO A 169 21.47 4.59 -11.01
C PRO A 169 20.92 3.17 -11.17
N GLY A 170 19.80 2.89 -10.51
CA GLY A 170 19.14 1.59 -10.56
C GLY A 170 19.88 0.45 -9.86
N LYS A 171 21.06 0.68 -9.27
CA LYS A 171 21.78 -0.32 -8.47
C LYS A 171 21.42 -0.16 -7.00
N PHE A 172 20.76 -1.18 -6.47
CA PHE A 172 20.40 -1.27 -5.07
C PHE A 172 20.85 -2.61 -4.50
N LYS A 173 20.99 -2.67 -3.17
CA LYS A 173 21.31 -3.89 -2.44
C LYS A 173 20.51 -3.98 -1.17
N VAL A 174 20.24 -5.21 -0.73
CA VAL A 174 19.72 -5.46 0.62
C VAL A 174 20.79 -5.08 1.64
N GLN A 175 20.48 -4.10 2.49
CA GLN A 175 21.36 -3.68 3.59
C GLN A 175 20.90 -4.17 4.97
N GLY A 176 19.69 -4.71 5.05
CA GLY A 176 19.11 -5.23 6.28
C GLY A 176 17.65 -5.59 6.11
N GLN A 177 16.97 -5.80 7.24
CA GLN A 177 15.56 -6.13 7.28
C GLN A 177 14.93 -5.63 8.58
N ILE A 178 13.62 -5.49 8.56
CA ILE A 178 12.76 -5.39 9.72
C ILE A 178 11.97 -6.71 9.80
N ASN A 179 12.07 -7.40 10.93
CA ASN A 179 11.34 -8.63 11.19
C ASN A 179 9.89 -8.30 11.55
N VAL A 180 8.98 -9.10 11.01
CA VAL A 180 7.60 -9.18 11.48
C VAL A 180 7.36 -10.55 12.11
N GLU A 181 6.19 -10.74 12.71
CA GLU A 181 5.81 -12.05 13.24
C GLU A 181 5.61 -13.06 12.09
N VAL A 182 6.08 -14.29 12.30
CA VAL A 182 6.02 -15.35 11.27
C VAL A 182 4.57 -15.73 10.98
N GLY A 183 4.24 -15.92 9.70
CA GLY A 183 2.91 -16.26 9.21
C GLY A 183 1.97 -15.06 9.06
N THR A 184 2.45 -13.82 9.25
CA THR A 184 1.62 -12.63 9.09
C THR A 184 1.48 -12.22 7.64
N GLY A 185 2.54 -12.38 6.83
CA GLY A 185 2.55 -12.01 5.42
C GLY A 185 2.40 -10.50 5.21
N PRO A 186 3.45 -9.69 5.46
CA PRO A 186 3.38 -8.24 5.30
C PRO A 186 3.11 -7.88 3.84
N ARG A 187 2.14 -7.01 3.60
CA ARG A 187 1.65 -6.70 2.25
C ARG A 187 1.91 -5.26 1.84
N HIS A 188 1.18 -4.30 2.40
CA HIS A 188 1.38 -2.86 2.12
C HIS A 188 1.87 -2.14 3.39
N LEU A 189 2.67 -1.10 3.17
CA LEU A 189 3.30 -0.30 4.21
C LEU A 189 2.85 1.15 4.10
N ALA A 190 2.73 1.83 5.23
CA ALA A 190 2.61 3.28 5.30
C ALA A 190 3.40 3.81 6.48
N ILE A 191 3.92 5.04 6.36
CA ILE A 191 4.65 5.69 7.45
C ILE A 191 3.98 7.02 7.77
N HIS A 192 3.77 7.27 9.06
CA HIS A 192 3.28 8.55 9.57
C HIS A 192 3.90 8.83 10.95
N ASP A 193 4.44 10.04 11.13
CA ASP A 193 5.14 10.47 12.36
C ASP A 193 6.18 9.46 12.89
N ASP A 194 7.03 8.96 11.97
CA ASP A 194 8.07 7.94 12.20
C ASP A 194 7.56 6.58 12.72
N VAL A 195 6.25 6.33 12.61
CA VAL A 195 5.63 5.04 12.89
C VAL A 195 5.37 4.32 11.58
N LEU A 196 5.87 3.09 11.50
CA LEU A 196 5.59 2.17 10.41
C LEU A 196 4.31 1.39 10.70
N PHE A 197 3.37 1.52 9.78
CA PHE A 197 2.15 0.75 9.73
C PHE A 197 2.27 -0.32 8.66
N THR A 198 1.95 -1.55 9.03
CA THR A 198 1.97 -2.70 8.12
C THR A 198 0.61 -3.36 8.14
N VAL A 199 0.01 -3.51 6.97
CA VAL A 199 -1.13 -4.42 6.80
C VAL A 199 -0.59 -5.79 6.42
N ASN A 200 -1.02 -6.81 7.16
CA ASN A 200 -0.57 -8.18 7.02
C ASN A 200 -1.70 -9.00 6.38
N GLU A 201 -1.43 -9.55 5.20
CA GLU A 201 -2.43 -10.19 4.34
C GLU A 201 -2.96 -11.47 4.99
N LEU A 202 -2.07 -12.36 5.43
CA LEU A 202 -2.42 -13.71 5.86
C LEU A 202 -3.08 -13.72 7.25
N SER A 203 -2.61 -12.87 8.16
CA SER A 203 -3.20 -12.74 9.49
C SER A 203 -4.39 -11.77 9.54
N SER A 204 -4.64 -10.99 8.49
CA SER A 204 -5.63 -9.90 8.46
C SER A 204 -5.51 -8.98 9.69
N THR A 205 -4.29 -8.49 9.93
CA THR A 205 -3.98 -7.56 11.02
C THR A 205 -3.31 -6.29 10.54
N LEU A 206 -3.53 -5.20 11.29
CA LEU A 206 -2.78 -3.96 11.20
C LEU A 206 -1.80 -3.90 12.38
N THR A 207 -0.51 -3.77 12.10
CA THR A 207 0.51 -3.49 13.10
C THR A 207 1.01 -2.06 13.00
N ALA A 208 1.34 -1.48 14.14
CA ALA A 208 2.04 -0.20 14.25
C ALA A 208 3.32 -0.42 15.05
N GLN A 209 4.45 0.08 14.55
CA GLN A 209 5.74 -0.06 15.21
C GLN A 209 6.65 1.14 14.96
N GLN A 210 7.57 1.38 15.88
CA GLN A 210 8.69 2.27 15.59
C GLN A 210 9.61 1.63 14.55
N ILE A 211 10.21 2.46 13.71
CA ILE A 211 11.18 2.01 12.71
C ILE A 211 12.51 1.72 13.41
N PRO A 212 12.99 0.47 13.46
CA PRO A 212 14.28 0.16 14.08
C PRO A 212 15.44 0.83 13.32
N ALA A 213 16.49 1.25 14.02
CA ALA A 213 17.64 1.88 13.37
C ALA A 213 18.41 0.89 12.46
N ALA A 214 18.73 1.31 11.24
CA ALA A 214 19.61 0.56 10.34
C ALA A 214 21.06 0.50 10.89
N PRO A 215 21.90 -0.45 10.43
CA PRO A 215 21.53 -1.64 9.66
C PRO A 215 21.22 -2.85 10.58
N ASN A 216 21.58 -2.76 11.86
CA ASN A 216 21.67 -3.92 12.75
C ASN A 216 20.41 -4.19 13.60
N ASN A 217 19.53 -3.20 13.80
CA ASN A 217 18.29 -3.44 14.53
C ASN A 217 17.24 -3.95 13.58
N THR A 218 16.68 -5.12 13.89
CA THR A 218 15.73 -5.81 13.04
C THR A 218 14.32 -5.83 13.62
N ALA A 219 14.13 -5.57 14.91
CA ALA A 219 12.79 -5.54 15.51
C ALA A 219 12.74 -4.60 16.71
N LEU A 220 11.56 -4.06 16.96
CA LEU A 220 11.17 -3.36 18.18
C LEU A 220 9.79 -3.90 18.61
N PRO A 221 9.42 -3.80 19.91
CA PRO A 221 8.06 -4.12 20.33
C PRO A 221 7.03 -3.33 19.53
N LEU A 222 5.93 -3.99 19.15
CA LEU A 222 4.82 -3.32 18.50
C LEU A 222 4.21 -2.27 19.43
N LEU A 223 3.84 -1.13 18.85
CA LEU A 223 3.00 -0.13 19.51
C LEU A 223 1.55 -0.59 19.55
N ALA A 224 1.09 -1.30 18.53
CA ALA A 224 -0.23 -1.92 18.48
C ALA A 224 -0.27 -3.05 17.44
N ASN A 225 -1.18 -4.02 17.66
CA ASN A 225 -1.52 -5.08 16.72
C ASN A 225 -3.03 -5.36 16.86
N VAL A 226 -3.80 -5.13 15.80
CA VAL A 226 -5.27 -5.28 15.83
C VAL A 226 -5.75 -6.04 14.60
N SER A 227 -6.82 -6.81 14.78
CA SER A 227 -7.55 -7.41 13.66
C SER A 227 -8.20 -6.32 12.82
N VAL A 228 -8.18 -6.50 11.49
CA VAL A 228 -8.93 -5.64 10.56
C VAL A 228 -10.20 -6.33 10.04
N VAL A 229 -10.43 -7.60 10.41
CA VAL A 229 -11.61 -8.38 10.03
C VAL A 229 -12.87 -7.76 10.63
N PRO A 230 -13.98 -7.61 9.87
CA PRO A 230 -15.25 -7.14 10.42
C PRO A 230 -15.84 -8.15 11.41
N GLU A 231 -16.57 -7.66 12.41
CA GLU A 231 -17.35 -8.54 13.29
C GLU A 231 -18.40 -9.29 12.46
N THR A 232 -18.31 -10.62 12.45
CA THR A 232 -19.18 -11.47 11.65
C THR A 232 -19.35 -12.84 12.29
N THR A 233 -20.49 -13.48 12.01
CA THR A 233 -20.75 -14.88 12.37
C THR A 233 -20.55 -15.83 11.19
N LEU A 234 -20.18 -15.30 10.01
CA LEU A 234 -19.97 -16.08 8.80
C LEU A 234 -18.74 -16.98 8.95
N ASN A 235 -18.83 -18.17 8.39
CA ASN A 235 -17.69 -19.07 8.25
C ASN A 235 -16.86 -18.65 7.02
N SER A 236 -16.07 -17.60 7.20
CA SER A 236 -15.26 -16.98 6.16
C SER A 236 -13.81 -16.84 6.58
N SER A 237 -12.91 -16.94 5.60
CA SER A 237 -11.52 -16.48 5.72
C SER A 237 -11.37 -15.09 5.11
N PHE A 238 -10.40 -14.34 5.61
CA PHE A 238 -10.15 -12.97 5.18
C PHE A 238 -8.69 -12.77 4.81
N ALA A 239 -8.46 -11.88 3.86
CA ALA A 239 -7.13 -11.40 3.52
C ALA A 239 -7.14 -9.89 3.36
N ALA A 240 -6.43 -9.19 4.23
CA ALA A 240 -6.25 -7.75 4.13
C ALA A 240 -5.49 -7.39 2.84
N ALA A 241 -5.68 -6.17 2.34
CA ALA A 241 -5.10 -5.74 1.07
C ALA A 241 -4.49 -4.34 1.13
N GLU A 242 -5.28 -3.29 0.96
CA GLU A 242 -4.77 -1.92 0.83
C GLU A 242 -4.60 -1.24 2.19
N LEU A 243 -3.63 -0.34 2.30
CA LEU A 243 -3.39 0.49 3.48
C LEU A 243 -3.18 1.94 3.05
N LEU A 244 -4.09 2.83 3.46
CA LEU A 244 -3.97 4.27 3.22
C LEU A 244 -3.94 5.03 4.55
N ILE A 245 -3.10 6.06 4.66
CA ILE A 245 -3.16 7.05 5.73
C ILE A 245 -3.51 8.40 5.11
N SER A 246 -4.62 9.00 5.52
CA SER A 246 -5.06 10.27 4.94
C SER A 246 -4.14 11.40 5.35
N THR A 247 -3.68 12.21 4.38
CA THR A 247 -2.97 13.46 4.66
C THR A 247 -3.89 14.43 5.43
N PRO A 248 -3.44 15.02 6.54
CA PRO A 248 -4.21 16.05 7.24
C PRO A 248 -4.50 17.25 6.33
N SER A 249 -5.73 17.74 6.39
CA SER A 249 -6.17 18.95 5.68
C SER A 249 -7.04 19.82 6.59
N GLN A 250 -7.41 21.01 6.12
CA GLN A 250 -8.33 21.87 6.86
C GLN A 250 -9.68 21.17 7.11
N LYS A 251 -10.14 20.35 6.15
CA LYS A 251 -11.42 19.62 6.24
C LYS A 251 -11.29 18.34 7.06
N PHE A 252 -10.14 17.67 6.99
CA PHE A 252 -9.85 16.43 7.72
C PHE A 252 -8.54 16.57 8.51
N PRO A 253 -8.55 17.27 9.66
CA PRO A 253 -7.32 17.59 10.39
C PRO A 253 -6.71 16.38 11.10
N SER A 254 -7.49 15.35 11.38
CA SER A 254 -7.02 14.12 12.01
C SER A 254 -6.70 13.08 10.91
N PRO A 255 -5.44 12.64 10.79
CA PRO A 255 -5.11 11.54 9.90
C PRO A 255 -5.80 10.26 10.38
N LEU A 256 -6.39 9.53 9.43
CA LEU A 256 -7.08 8.25 9.64
C LEU A 256 -6.44 7.18 8.76
N ILE A 257 -6.50 5.94 9.23
CA ILE A 257 -5.94 4.77 8.54
C ILE A 257 -7.11 3.98 7.93
N TYR A 258 -7.08 3.73 6.63
CA TYR A 258 -8.11 2.98 5.90
C TYR A 258 -7.50 1.67 5.41
N ILE A 259 -8.16 0.55 5.68
CA ILE A 259 -7.69 -0.78 5.29
C ILE A 259 -8.78 -1.54 4.57
N SER A 260 -8.46 -2.08 3.40
CA SER A 260 -9.40 -2.92 2.66
C SER A 260 -9.25 -4.40 3.06
N ASN A 261 -10.37 -5.10 3.22
CA ASN A 261 -10.40 -6.51 3.62
C ASN A 261 -11.22 -7.35 2.66
N ARG A 262 -10.59 -8.41 2.12
CA ARG A 262 -11.24 -9.31 1.18
C ARG A 262 -11.80 -10.52 1.89
N ASN A 263 -13.08 -10.80 1.71
CA ASN A 263 -13.67 -12.07 2.12
C ASN A 263 -13.32 -13.14 1.07
N LEU A 264 -12.60 -14.18 1.48
CA LEU A 264 -12.17 -15.28 0.61
C LEU A 264 -13.13 -16.47 0.58
N GLY A 265 -14.25 -16.38 1.31
CA GLY A 265 -15.24 -17.44 1.43
C GLY A 265 -14.87 -18.51 2.47
N PRO A 266 -15.61 -19.63 2.49
CA PRO A 266 -16.65 -20.01 1.53
C PRO A 266 -17.96 -19.23 1.64
N GLU A 267 -18.28 -18.65 2.81
CA GLU A 267 -19.45 -17.78 2.97
C GLU A 267 -19.09 -16.33 2.64
N PHE A 268 -19.99 -15.62 1.96
CA PHE A 268 -19.80 -14.23 1.56
C PHE A 268 -20.89 -13.35 2.16
N ASP A 269 -20.51 -12.17 2.66
CA ASP A 269 -21.47 -11.18 3.13
C ASP A 269 -22.11 -10.49 1.90
N GLU A 270 -23.44 -10.45 1.84
CA GLU A 270 -24.16 -9.82 0.72
C GLU A 270 -23.90 -8.32 0.62
N ARG A 271 -23.46 -7.69 1.71
CA ARG A 271 -23.06 -6.28 1.75
C ARG A 271 -21.66 -6.05 1.13
N GLY A 272 -20.95 -7.12 0.77
CA GLY A 272 -19.62 -7.08 0.15
C GLY A 272 -18.46 -7.02 1.15
N ASP A 273 -17.27 -6.81 0.62
CA ASP A 273 -16.03 -6.60 1.37
C ASP A 273 -16.04 -5.27 2.13
N THR A 274 -15.18 -5.15 3.15
CA THR A 274 -15.15 -3.96 4.00
C THR A 274 -13.91 -3.08 3.83
N ILE A 275 -14.09 -1.80 4.13
CA ILE A 275 -13.01 -0.87 4.48
C ILE A 275 -13.09 -0.60 5.99
N ALA A 276 -12.06 -0.99 6.73
CA ALA A 276 -11.90 -0.70 8.15
C ALA A 276 -11.19 0.65 8.32
N ILE A 277 -11.71 1.51 9.21
CA ILE A 277 -11.12 2.83 9.49
C ILE A 277 -10.60 2.85 10.92
N PHE A 278 -9.35 3.23 11.11
CA PHE A 278 -8.70 3.30 12.42
C PHE A 278 -8.16 4.70 12.73
N GLU A 279 -8.16 5.02 14.02
CA GLU A 279 -7.35 6.09 14.59
C GLU A 279 -6.12 5.50 15.28
N PHE A 280 -4.96 6.11 15.06
CA PHE A 280 -3.76 5.82 15.83
C PHE A 280 -3.49 6.95 16.83
N LYS A 281 -3.25 6.59 18.09
CA LYS A 281 -2.79 7.51 19.13
C LYS A 281 -1.48 7.01 19.70
N ARG A 282 -0.43 7.82 19.57
CA ARG A 282 0.83 7.60 20.27
C ARG A 282 0.61 7.98 21.75
N GLY A 283 0.84 7.03 22.65
CA GLY A 283 0.91 7.26 24.07
C GLY A 283 2.10 8.14 24.43
N ALA A 284 1.99 8.86 25.55
CA ALA A 284 3.02 9.79 26.00
C ALA A 284 4.36 9.05 26.18
N THR A 285 5.42 9.47 25.49
CA THR A 285 6.76 8.95 25.78
C THR A 285 7.04 9.14 27.27
N ALA A 286 7.34 8.06 27.99
CA ALA A 286 7.89 8.21 29.34
C ALA A 286 9.15 9.10 29.20
N PRO A 287 9.32 10.13 30.04
CA PRO A 287 10.55 10.92 30.00
C PRO A 287 11.73 9.97 30.17
N GLU A 288 12.77 10.15 29.36
CA GLU A 288 14.01 9.39 29.47
C GLU A 288 14.43 9.39 30.94
N CYS A 289 14.38 8.21 31.57
CA CYS A 289 14.83 8.05 32.93
C CYS A 289 16.36 8.18 32.90
N THR A 290 16.86 9.40 33.04
CA THR A 290 18.25 9.68 33.37
C THR A 290 18.51 9.09 34.74
N THR A 291 18.83 7.80 34.80
CA THR A 291 19.25 7.15 36.02
C THR A 291 20.64 7.65 36.37
N SER A 292 20.71 8.69 37.20
CA SER A 292 21.91 9.01 37.95
C SER A 292 22.28 7.78 38.79
N ARG A 293 23.51 7.30 38.60
CA ARG A 293 24.11 6.24 39.41
C ARG A 293 24.12 6.63 40.89
N SER A 294 23.17 6.12 41.66
CA SER A 294 23.38 5.85 43.09
C SER A 294 22.27 4.94 43.61
N GLU A 295 22.69 3.98 44.43
CA GLU A 295 21.86 3.15 45.33
C GLU A 295 21.39 1.79 44.79
N LYS A 296 22.37 0.87 44.77
CA LYS A 296 22.14 -0.55 45.09
C LYS A 296 21.53 -0.66 46.50
N ARG A 297 20.30 -1.19 46.63
CA ARG A 297 19.96 -2.10 47.75
C ARG A 297 18.64 -2.88 47.55
N MET A 298 18.80 -4.18 47.27
CA MET A 298 18.16 -5.30 47.98
C MET A 298 16.63 -5.34 48.15
N MET A 299 15.96 -6.21 47.36
CA MET A 299 14.96 -7.15 47.90
C MET A 299 14.70 -8.33 46.95
N ARG A 300 14.81 -9.55 47.50
CA ARG A 300 14.36 -10.83 46.92
C ARG A 300 12.90 -11.05 47.32
N ARG A 301 12.01 -11.45 46.38
CA ARG A 301 10.96 -12.47 46.62
C ARG A 301 10.28 -12.96 45.32
N LYS A 302 9.63 -14.12 45.47
CA LYS A 302 9.27 -15.21 44.54
C LYS A 302 7.97 -14.99 43.73
N HIS A 303 7.88 -15.71 42.59
CA HIS A 303 6.69 -16.09 41.78
C HIS A 303 5.92 -14.93 41.12
N LYS A 304 5.61 -14.93 39.81
CA LYS A 304 4.81 -15.90 39.04
C LYS A 304 5.04 -15.61 37.53
N ARG A 305 5.11 -16.65 36.69
CA ARG A 305 5.16 -16.51 35.22
C ARG A 305 3.82 -15.90 34.75
N GLN A 306 3.87 -14.65 34.30
CA GLN A 306 2.91 -14.04 33.41
C GLN A 306 3.74 -13.35 32.32
N SER A 307 3.62 -13.83 31.09
CA SER A 307 4.12 -13.17 29.90
C SER A 307 3.27 -11.92 29.66
N VAL A 308 3.65 -10.82 30.29
CA VAL A 308 3.21 -9.48 29.89
C VAL A 308 4.29 -9.00 28.93
N GLY A 309 4.04 -9.12 27.63
CA GLY A 309 4.81 -8.38 26.65
C GLY A 309 4.61 -6.90 26.94
N ALA A 310 5.69 -6.14 27.06
CA ALA A 310 5.63 -4.71 27.29
C ALA A 310 4.90 -4.07 26.11
N GLU A 311 3.64 -3.69 26.30
CA GLU A 311 2.84 -2.94 25.34
C GLU A 311 3.56 -1.61 25.07
N GLY A 312 3.97 -1.40 23.82
CA GLY A 312 4.44 -0.10 23.37
C GLY A 312 3.35 0.93 23.62
N ASN A 313 3.73 2.14 24.02
CA ASN A 313 2.79 3.17 24.44
C ASN A 313 2.07 3.77 23.22
N GLY A 314 1.22 3.01 22.53
CA GLY A 314 0.43 3.42 21.37
C GLY A 314 -0.87 2.61 21.31
N SER A 315 -1.86 3.10 20.55
CA SER A 315 -3.13 2.40 20.40
C SER A 315 -3.70 2.59 19.01
N LEU A 316 -4.23 1.51 18.44
CA LEU A 316 -5.06 1.51 17.24
C LEU A 316 -6.50 1.28 17.68
N THR A 317 -7.38 2.24 17.38
CA THR A 317 -8.81 2.15 17.71
C THR A 317 -9.61 2.03 16.43
N LEU A 318 -10.38 0.95 16.29
CA LEU A 318 -11.34 0.81 15.21
C LEU A 318 -12.42 1.88 15.37
N VAL A 319 -12.61 2.69 14.33
CA VAL A 319 -13.63 3.73 14.27
C VAL A 319 -14.90 3.19 13.65
N THR A 320 -14.78 2.53 12.48
CA THR A 320 -15.90 1.92 11.78
C THR A 320 -15.43 0.85 10.80
N GLN A 321 -16.38 -0.02 10.40
CA GLN A 321 -16.26 -0.95 9.28
C GLN A 321 -17.31 -0.58 8.25
N VAL A 322 -16.89 -0.19 7.05
CA VAL A 322 -17.80 0.17 5.96
C VAL A 322 -17.89 -0.96 4.96
N TYR A 323 -19.07 -1.51 4.77
CA TYR A 323 -19.37 -2.46 3.71
C TYR A 323 -19.48 -1.74 2.37
N THR A 324 -18.75 -2.23 1.37
CA THR A 324 -18.51 -1.49 0.12
C THR A 324 -19.43 -1.91 -1.04
N GLY A 325 -20.12 -3.06 -0.91
CA GLY A 325 -20.78 -3.72 -2.03
C GLY A 325 -19.81 -4.20 -3.13
N LEU A 326 -18.50 -4.18 -2.89
CA LEU A 326 -17.47 -4.71 -3.78
C LEU A 326 -17.08 -6.12 -3.33
N LYS A 327 -16.61 -6.96 -4.25
CA LYS A 327 -16.00 -8.26 -3.95
C LYS A 327 -14.56 -8.29 -4.42
N GLN A 328 -13.69 -8.78 -3.55
CA GLN A 328 -12.24 -8.77 -3.69
C GLN A 328 -11.66 -7.36 -3.85
N ILE A 329 -11.90 -6.47 -2.89
CA ILE A 329 -11.31 -5.11 -2.83
C ILE A 329 -9.79 -5.14 -2.62
N ARG A 330 -9.04 -5.24 -3.72
CA ARG A 330 -7.57 -5.34 -3.71
C ARG A 330 -6.84 -4.01 -3.53
N SER A 331 -7.47 -2.90 -3.93
CA SER A 331 -6.89 -1.57 -3.81
C SER A 331 -7.97 -0.48 -3.75
N MET A 332 -7.56 0.68 -3.25
CA MET A 332 -8.32 1.91 -3.15
C MET A 332 -7.33 3.08 -3.14
N SER A 333 -7.82 4.29 -3.40
CA SER A 333 -7.00 5.50 -3.39
C SER A 333 -7.80 6.69 -2.85
N LEU A 334 -7.13 7.56 -2.10
CA LEU A 334 -7.67 8.83 -1.64
C LEU A 334 -7.38 9.90 -2.69
N GLY A 335 -8.35 10.77 -2.96
CA GLY A 335 -8.11 11.92 -3.81
C GLY A 335 -7.13 12.91 -3.18
N PRO A 336 -6.47 13.76 -4.00
CA PRO A 336 -5.49 14.71 -3.51
C PRO A 336 -6.16 15.82 -2.68
N VAL A 337 -5.46 16.35 -1.67
CA VAL A 337 -5.94 17.52 -0.90
C VAL A 337 -6.12 18.74 -1.82
N GLU A 338 -5.24 18.89 -2.81
CA GLU A 338 -5.39 19.92 -3.83
C GLU A 338 -6.71 19.76 -4.60
N GLY A 339 -7.45 20.85 -4.75
CA GLY A 339 -8.75 20.82 -5.40
C GLY A 339 -9.85 20.14 -4.60
N GLY A 340 -9.61 19.72 -3.34
CA GLY A 340 -10.63 19.10 -2.47
C GLY A 340 -10.94 17.64 -2.80
N GLY A 341 -10.03 16.94 -3.48
CA GLY A 341 -10.16 15.52 -3.79
C GLY A 341 -10.05 14.63 -2.56
N ASP A 342 -9.44 15.10 -1.48
CA ASP A 342 -9.33 14.42 -0.19
C ASP A 342 -10.69 14.15 0.47
N GLU A 343 -11.77 14.74 -0.03
CA GLU A 343 -13.14 14.37 0.31
C GLU A 343 -13.58 13.01 -0.23
N PHE A 344 -12.88 12.46 -1.23
CA PHE A 344 -13.30 11.26 -1.95
C PHE A 344 -12.27 10.13 -1.86
N LEU A 345 -12.78 8.91 -1.80
CA LEU A 345 -12.03 7.67 -1.90
C LEU A 345 -12.60 6.87 -3.07
N VAL A 346 -11.73 6.41 -3.97
CA VAL A 346 -12.10 5.45 -5.01
C VAL A 346 -11.67 4.04 -4.58
N ALA A 347 -12.52 3.06 -4.82
CA ALA A 347 -12.22 1.66 -4.64
C ALA A 347 -12.79 0.85 -5.81
N GLY A 348 -12.23 -0.33 -6.08
CA GLY A 348 -12.79 -1.22 -7.06
C GLY A 348 -12.68 -2.68 -6.69
N ALA A 349 -13.57 -3.44 -7.32
CA ALA A 349 -13.64 -4.87 -7.18
C ALA A 349 -12.68 -5.56 -8.13
N ASN A 350 -12.00 -6.56 -7.62
CA ASN A 350 -11.29 -7.51 -8.47
C ASN A 350 -12.21 -8.60 -9.05
N MET A 351 -13.45 -8.74 -8.56
CA MET A 351 -14.40 -9.74 -9.07
C MET A 351 -15.75 -9.14 -9.46
N ASP A 352 -16.41 -8.45 -8.53
CA ASP A 352 -17.80 -8.03 -8.70
C ASP A 352 -18.10 -6.74 -7.92
N GLY A 353 -18.93 -5.86 -8.50
CA GLY A 353 -19.30 -4.57 -7.92
C GLY A 353 -18.68 -3.33 -8.60
N GLY A 354 -17.78 -3.51 -9.56
CA GLY A 354 -17.23 -2.43 -10.39
C GLY A 354 -16.28 -1.47 -9.65
N VAL A 355 -16.41 -0.18 -9.94
CA VAL A 355 -15.65 0.92 -9.32
C VAL A 355 -16.61 1.84 -8.58
N VAL A 356 -16.25 2.24 -7.36
CA VAL A 356 -17.09 3.04 -6.47
C VAL A 356 -16.31 4.26 -5.98
N ILE A 357 -17.00 5.40 -5.94
CA ILE A 357 -16.56 6.60 -5.25
C ILE A 357 -17.33 6.72 -3.94
N PHE A 358 -16.58 6.81 -2.84
CA PHE A 358 -17.09 7.12 -1.52
C PHE A 358 -16.73 8.55 -1.15
N GLN A 359 -17.69 9.28 -0.57
CA GLN A 359 -17.44 10.53 0.14
C GLN A 359 -17.05 10.21 1.60
N ARG A 360 -15.98 10.83 2.06
CA ARG A 360 -15.54 10.83 3.46
C ARG A 360 -16.45 11.77 4.27
N ILE A 361 -17.28 11.19 5.12
CA ILE A 361 -18.21 11.89 6.00
C ILE A 361 -17.76 11.79 7.46
N ASP A 362 -18.40 12.53 8.37
CA ASP A 362 -18.10 12.52 9.81
C ASP A 362 -16.61 12.80 10.13
N GLY A 363 -16.02 13.76 9.40
CA GLY A 363 -14.60 14.08 9.50
C GLY A 363 -13.69 12.96 9.01
N GLY A 364 -14.17 12.13 8.07
CA GLY A 364 -13.46 10.99 7.48
C GLY A 364 -13.65 9.68 8.24
N ARG A 365 -14.41 9.69 9.33
CA ARG A 365 -14.64 8.52 10.20
C ARG A 365 -15.67 7.55 9.64
N ASN A 366 -16.28 7.89 8.50
CA ASN A 366 -17.20 7.01 7.80
C ASN A 366 -17.19 7.34 6.30
N LEU A 367 -17.75 6.43 5.50
CA LEU A 367 -17.78 6.53 4.04
C LEU A 367 -19.23 6.38 3.55
N LYS A 368 -19.62 7.24 2.61
CA LYS A 368 -20.91 7.17 1.93
C LYS A 368 -20.68 6.99 0.44
N GLU A 369 -21.25 5.95 -0.16
CA GLU A 369 -21.24 5.79 -1.62
C GLU A 369 -21.94 6.99 -2.28
N VAL A 370 -21.27 7.60 -3.25
CA VAL A 370 -21.81 8.73 -4.02
C VAL A 370 -21.86 8.45 -5.52
N ALA A 371 -21.05 7.53 -6.04
CA ALA A 371 -21.13 7.13 -7.43
C ALA A 371 -20.58 5.71 -7.62
N ARG A 372 -21.11 4.98 -8.60
CA ARG A 372 -20.65 3.64 -8.97
C ARG A 372 -20.72 3.46 -10.47
N ASN A 373 -19.72 2.77 -11.03
CA ASN A 373 -19.73 2.29 -12.40
C ASN A 373 -19.48 0.77 -12.39
N VAL A 374 -20.33 0.00 -13.07
CA VAL A 374 -20.25 -1.48 -13.12
C VAL A 374 -19.93 -2.03 -14.51
N GLU A 375 -19.60 -1.16 -15.47
CA GLU A 375 -19.34 -1.55 -16.86
C GLU A 375 -18.11 -2.44 -16.97
N ILE A 376 -17.10 -2.20 -16.13
CA ILE A 376 -15.83 -2.94 -16.13
C ILE A 376 -15.53 -3.44 -14.72
N GLN A 377 -15.12 -4.70 -14.63
CA GLN A 377 -14.67 -5.35 -13.40
C GLN A 377 -13.13 -5.39 -13.33
N ASN A 378 -12.59 -6.06 -12.31
CA ASN A 378 -11.18 -6.36 -12.18
C ASN A 378 -10.29 -5.11 -12.11
N ARG A 379 -10.72 -4.06 -11.38
CA ARG A 379 -9.92 -2.84 -11.18
C ARG A 379 -9.19 -2.91 -9.85
N THR A 380 -7.87 -2.73 -9.86
CA THR A 380 -6.99 -3.07 -8.73
C THR A 380 -5.96 -2.00 -8.38
N SER A 381 -6.02 -0.82 -8.97
CA SER A 381 -5.18 0.33 -8.61
C SER A 381 -5.79 1.61 -9.21
N PHE A 382 -5.59 2.75 -8.55
CA PHE A 382 -6.25 4.00 -8.93
C PHE A 382 -5.35 5.22 -8.75
N VAL A 383 -5.39 6.13 -9.72
CA VAL A 383 -4.70 7.42 -9.69
C VAL A 383 -5.66 8.53 -10.08
N PHE A 384 -5.77 9.55 -9.23
CA PHE A 384 -6.44 10.82 -9.56
C PHE A 384 -5.47 11.67 -10.38
N ILE A 385 -5.93 12.23 -11.51
CA ILE A 385 -5.12 13.12 -12.37
C ILE A 385 -5.69 14.53 -12.42
#